data_AF-A0A3C0THQ0-F1
#
_entry.id   AF-A0A3C0THQ0-F1
#
_cell.length_a   1.000
_cell.length_b   1.000
_cell.length_c   1.000
_cell.angle_alpha   90.00
_cell.angle_beta   90.00
_cell.angle_gamma   90.00
#
_symmetry.space_group_name_H-M   'P 1'
#
loop_
_entity.id
_entity.type
_entity.pdbx_description
1 polymer ?
#
loop_
_entity_poly.entity_id
_entity_poly.type
_entity_poly.pdbx_seq_one_letter_code
_entity_poly.pdbx_strand_id
1 'polypeptide(L)'
;MEDKRFALLIDSDNISAKYIDVILDEMTRHGIVTYRRIYGDFTTNQMHRWKDELAERSITPIQQFQNTTGKNSTDSALIIDAMDILYEGNVEGFCLVSSDSDFTRLASRLRESGMEVIGMGESKTPKSFRGACSVFTDIELLIDSESGKTGKKKKPNIVSQKKISDAIIEIITSNENDGRETGLGEIGSALVKKYSDFDVRNYGYSSLSRFIEEMDGFELRRNKSTVTVTLKNDTSEIVDFAIKCVDKAGIEGIDISQLANKVYERFPNFKASKVGYATFQKFIHSIKDLQVEKLENNQKNVYIRREFFDYDDE
;
A
#
# COMPACT_ATOMS: atom_id res chain seq x y z
N MET A 1 -6.02 -0.35 -26.79
CA MET A 1 -6.28 0.89 -26.06
C MET A 1 -5.16 1.82 -26.47
N GLU A 2 -5.47 3.01 -26.96
CA GLU A 2 -4.45 3.96 -27.41
C GLU A 2 -3.67 4.46 -26.18
N ASP A 3 -2.34 4.52 -26.26
CA ASP A 3 -1.52 4.98 -25.14
C ASP A 3 -1.82 6.45 -24.85
N LYS A 4 -2.00 6.80 -23.57
CA LYS A 4 -2.26 8.18 -23.15
C LYS A 4 -1.06 9.07 -23.48
N ARG A 5 -1.32 10.30 -23.91
CA ARG A 5 -0.30 11.31 -24.20
C ARG A 5 -0.08 12.20 -22.98
N PHE A 6 1.18 12.38 -22.61
CA PHE A 6 1.59 13.15 -21.45
C PHE A 6 2.48 14.34 -21.82
N ALA A 7 2.32 15.45 -21.10
CA ALA A 7 3.29 16.53 -21.07
C ALA A 7 4.24 16.38 -19.88
N LEU A 8 5.53 16.19 -20.14
CA LEU A 8 6.59 16.14 -19.13
C LEU A 8 7.19 17.53 -18.95
N LEU A 9 7.00 18.10 -17.75
CA LEU A 9 7.44 19.43 -17.37
C LEU A 9 8.41 19.33 -16.18
N ILE A 10 9.68 19.65 -16.42
CA ILE A 10 10.76 19.48 -15.45
C ILE A 10 11.22 20.83 -14.92
N ASP A 11 11.22 20.98 -13.61
CA ASP A 11 11.83 22.12 -12.92
C ASP A 11 13.31 21.82 -12.65
N SER A 12 14.21 22.41 -13.44
CA SER A 12 15.66 22.13 -13.31
C SER A 12 16.29 22.77 -12.09
N ASP A 13 15.66 23.79 -11.51
CA ASP A 13 16.18 24.47 -10.32
C ASP A 13 16.03 23.56 -9.08
N ASN A 14 15.00 22.71 -9.06
CA ASN A 14 14.74 21.76 -7.98
C ASN A 14 15.23 20.33 -8.23
N ILE A 15 15.54 19.96 -9.47
CA ILE A 15 15.86 18.58 -9.87
C ILE A 15 17.23 18.48 -10.53
N SER A 16 18.01 17.48 -10.12
CA SER A 16 19.33 17.22 -10.69
C SER A 16 19.25 16.43 -12.00
N ALA A 17 20.10 16.78 -12.97
CA ALA A 17 20.23 16.11 -14.27
C ALA A 17 20.41 14.58 -14.16
N LYS A 18 21.03 14.09 -13.08
CA LYS A 18 21.26 12.65 -12.84
C LYS A 18 19.97 11.80 -12.82
N TYR A 19 18.81 12.41 -12.63
CA TYR A 19 17.53 11.70 -12.57
C TYR A 19 16.84 11.57 -13.93
N ILE A 20 17.37 12.17 -15.01
CA ILE A 20 16.61 12.28 -16.26
C ILE A 20 16.28 10.92 -16.88
N ASP A 21 17.22 9.97 -16.86
CA ASP A 21 16.99 8.60 -17.34
C ASP A 21 15.83 7.93 -16.63
N VAL A 22 15.86 7.93 -15.29
CA VAL A 22 14.84 7.26 -14.48
C VAL A 22 13.47 7.93 -14.58
N ILE A 23 13.43 9.25 -14.78
CA ILE A 23 12.20 10.00 -15.02
C ILE A 23 11.58 9.54 -16.35
N LEU A 24 12.38 9.49 -17.41
CA LEU A 24 11.91 9.09 -18.74
C LEU A 24 11.48 7.62 -18.77
N ASP A 25 12.23 6.73 -18.10
CA ASP A 25 11.88 5.30 -17.99
C ASP A 25 10.56 5.11 -17.24
N GLU A 26 10.38 5.77 -16.10
CA GLU A 26 9.14 5.67 -15.33
C GLU A 26 7.92 6.10 -16.15
N MET A 27 8.07 7.16 -16.96
CA MET A 27 6.99 7.64 -17.82
C MET A 27 6.53 6.63 -18.87
N THR A 28 7.38 5.69 -19.30
CA THR A 28 7.00 4.64 -20.26
C THR A 28 5.91 3.72 -19.70
N ARG A 29 5.76 3.64 -18.37
CA ARG A 29 4.70 2.86 -17.69
C ARG A 29 3.34 3.56 -17.69
N HIS A 30 3.31 4.87 -17.92
CA HIS A 30 2.09 5.68 -17.88
C HIS A 30 1.55 5.95 -19.29
N GLY A 31 2.43 6.22 -20.25
CA GLY A 31 2.04 6.50 -21.62
C GLY A 31 3.15 7.14 -22.45
N ILE A 32 2.75 7.81 -23.53
CA ILE A 32 3.68 8.44 -24.47
C ILE A 32 3.87 9.91 -24.07
N VAL A 33 5.12 10.31 -23.85
CA VAL A 33 5.46 11.71 -23.56
C VAL A 33 5.59 12.49 -24.87
N THR A 34 4.65 13.40 -25.14
CA THR A 34 4.59 14.22 -26.36
C THR A 34 5.22 15.59 -26.20
N TYR A 35 5.11 16.20 -25.02
CA TYR A 35 5.84 17.42 -24.66
C TYR A 35 6.95 17.05 -23.69
N ARG A 36 8.18 17.45 -23.98
CA ARG A 36 9.35 17.29 -23.11
C ARG A 36 9.97 18.66 -22.90
N ARG A 37 9.61 19.32 -21.79
CA ARG A 37 10.10 20.67 -21.49
C ARG A 37 10.80 20.69 -20.15
N ILE A 38 11.90 21.42 -20.09
CA ILE A 38 12.63 21.70 -18.87
C ILE A 38 12.75 23.21 -18.68
N TYR A 39 12.57 23.69 -17.46
CA TYR A 39 12.50 25.11 -17.16
C TYR A 39 13.62 25.48 -16.19
N GLY A 40 14.34 26.55 -16.51
CA GLY A 40 15.38 27.10 -15.64
C GLY A 40 16.30 28.10 -16.32
N ASP A 41 17.33 28.52 -15.58
CA ASP A 41 18.39 29.39 -16.10
C ASP A 41 19.62 28.58 -16.53
N PHE A 42 19.64 28.17 -17.81
CA PHE A 42 20.71 27.36 -18.39
C PHE A 42 22.00 28.13 -18.66
N THR A 43 22.07 29.42 -18.32
CA THR A 43 23.32 30.20 -18.36
C THR A 43 24.18 29.99 -17.11
N THR A 44 23.61 29.42 -16.05
CA THR A 44 24.30 29.23 -14.77
C THR A 44 25.22 28.00 -14.78
N ASN A 45 26.31 28.06 -14.01
CA ASN A 45 27.29 26.96 -13.96
C ASN A 45 26.72 25.63 -13.46
N GLN A 46 25.66 25.66 -12.65
CA GLN A 46 25.02 24.46 -12.14
C GLN A 46 24.26 23.70 -13.24
N MET A 47 23.79 24.42 -14.27
CA MET A 47 23.00 23.88 -15.37
C MET A 47 23.82 23.33 -16.53
N HIS A 48 25.16 23.45 -16.51
CA HIS A 48 26.03 22.85 -17.53
C HIS A 48 25.82 21.33 -17.67
N ARG A 49 25.47 20.65 -16.59
CA ARG A 49 25.20 19.19 -16.61
C ARG A 49 23.93 18.83 -17.39
N TRP A 50 22.99 19.75 -17.51
CA TRP A 50 21.79 19.53 -18.32
C TRP A 50 22.09 19.68 -19.81
N LYS A 51 23.07 20.49 -20.19
CA LYS A 51 23.32 20.81 -21.60
C LYS A 51 23.49 19.57 -22.48
N ASP A 52 24.31 18.62 -22.04
CA ASP A 52 24.59 17.40 -22.80
C ASP A 52 23.36 16.46 -22.78
N GLU A 53 22.73 16.29 -21.61
CA GLU A 53 21.54 15.44 -21.42
C GLU A 53 20.33 15.88 -22.27
N LEU A 54 20.11 17.19 -22.41
CA LEU A 54 18.95 17.72 -23.12
C LEU A 54 19.02 17.47 -24.63
N ALA A 55 20.22 17.61 -25.22
CA ALA A 55 20.43 17.41 -26.64
C ALA A 55 20.23 15.95 -27.05
N GLU A 56 20.72 15.01 -26.23
CA GLU A 56 20.61 13.57 -26.50
C GLU A 56 19.17 13.04 -26.37
N ARG A 57 18.33 13.70 -25.57
CA ARG A 57 17.01 13.18 -25.16
C ARG A 57 15.82 13.91 -25.77
N SER A 58 16.10 14.85 -26.68
CA SER A 58 15.08 15.69 -27.33
C SER A 58 14.19 16.42 -26.32
N ILE A 59 14.81 16.99 -25.29
CA ILE A 59 14.11 17.79 -24.27
C ILE A 59 14.31 19.26 -24.62
N THR A 60 13.21 20.00 -24.73
CA THR A 60 13.24 21.42 -25.07
C THR A 60 13.53 22.27 -23.83
N PRO A 61 14.66 23.01 -23.78
CA PRO A 61 14.91 23.96 -22.71
C PRO A 61 14.05 25.23 -22.87
N ILE A 62 13.37 25.60 -21.80
CA ILE A 62 12.63 26.86 -21.66
C ILE A 62 13.45 27.76 -20.74
N GLN A 63 14.30 28.58 -21.36
CA GLN A 63 15.22 29.48 -20.67
C GLN A 63 14.47 30.61 -19.96
N GLN A 64 14.77 30.82 -18.68
CA GLN A 64 14.32 31.98 -17.90
C GLN A 64 15.52 32.67 -17.26
N PHE A 65 15.68 33.97 -17.48
CA PHE A 65 16.78 34.73 -16.86
C PHE A 65 16.42 35.12 -15.44
N GLN A 66 17.28 34.80 -14.48
CA GLN A 66 17.11 35.26 -13.11
C GLN A 66 17.53 36.73 -12.99
N ASN A 67 16.58 37.65 -13.17
CA ASN A 67 16.84 39.10 -13.07
C ASN A 67 17.15 39.58 -11.64
N THR A 68 16.76 38.82 -10.62
CA THR A 68 17.06 39.06 -9.19
C THR A 68 17.03 37.72 -8.45
N THR A 69 17.95 37.48 -7.53
CA THR A 69 18.04 36.24 -6.75
C THR A 69 16.75 35.94 -6.00
N GLY A 70 16.17 34.74 -6.19
CA GLY A 70 15.02 34.25 -5.41
C GLY A 70 13.62 34.62 -5.96
N LYS A 71 13.46 34.89 -7.26
CA LYS A 71 12.13 35.04 -7.88
C LYS A 71 11.71 33.80 -8.69
N ASN A 72 10.46 33.38 -8.51
CA ASN A 72 9.74 32.25 -9.13
C ASN A 72 9.48 32.42 -10.65
N SER A 73 10.46 32.95 -11.40
CA SER A 73 10.33 33.16 -12.85
C SER A 73 10.27 31.84 -13.62
N THR A 74 11.09 30.86 -13.23
CA THR A 74 11.05 29.48 -13.71
C THR A 74 9.67 28.87 -13.47
N ASP A 75 9.16 28.94 -12.24
CA ASP A 75 7.87 28.34 -11.87
C ASP A 75 6.71 28.99 -12.63
N SER A 76 6.76 30.32 -12.78
CA SER A 76 5.73 31.06 -13.53
C SER A 76 5.69 30.62 -14.99
N ALA A 77 6.86 30.47 -15.64
CA ALA A 77 6.94 29.98 -17.01
C ALA A 77 6.40 28.56 -17.15
N LEU A 78 6.76 27.66 -16.22
CA LEU A 78 6.25 26.28 -16.18
C LEU A 78 4.72 26.25 -16.02
N ILE A 79 4.18 27.04 -15.09
CA ILE A 79 2.74 27.12 -14.84
C ILE A 79 1.99 27.65 -16.07
N ILE A 80 2.52 28.69 -16.73
CA ILE A 80 1.91 29.25 -17.94
C ILE A 80 1.88 28.19 -19.05
N ASP A 81 3.02 27.57 -19.35
CA ASP A 81 3.10 26.53 -20.39
C ASP A 81 2.21 25.33 -20.08
N ALA A 82 2.12 24.92 -18.81
CA ALA A 82 1.23 23.83 -18.40
C ALA A 82 -0.24 24.16 -18.68
N MET A 83 -0.66 25.40 -18.43
CA MET A 83 -2.02 25.85 -18.72
C MET A 83 -2.27 25.97 -20.23
N ASP A 84 -1.31 26.47 -21.00
CA ASP A 84 -1.45 26.54 -22.46
C ASP A 84 -1.60 25.14 -23.07
N ILE A 85 -0.75 24.18 -22.67
CA ILE A 85 -0.84 22.78 -23.09
C ILE A 85 -2.19 22.16 -22.69
N LEU A 86 -2.69 22.48 -21.49
CA LEU A 86 -4.00 22.00 -21.03
C LEU A 86 -5.11 22.47 -21.97
N TYR A 87 -5.09 23.73 -22.38
CA TYR A 87 -6.12 24.32 -23.24
C TYR A 87 -5.96 23.99 -24.72
N GLU A 88 -4.76 23.59 -25.18
CA GLU A 88 -4.56 23.00 -26.50
C GLU A 88 -5.31 21.65 -26.66
N GLY A 89 -5.52 20.91 -25.57
CA GLY A 89 -6.31 19.67 -25.56
C GLY A 89 -5.63 18.46 -26.22
N ASN A 90 -4.31 18.50 -26.40
CA ASN A 90 -3.55 17.46 -27.10
C ASN A 90 -3.03 16.34 -26.19
N VAL A 91 -3.24 16.43 -24.88
CA VAL A 91 -2.74 15.47 -23.87
C VAL A 91 -3.85 15.00 -22.94
N GLU A 92 -3.68 13.79 -22.40
CA GLU A 92 -4.57 13.22 -21.37
C GLU A 92 -3.96 13.32 -19.95
N GLY A 93 -2.70 13.76 -19.84
CA GLY A 93 -2.04 13.90 -18.56
C GLY A 93 -0.79 14.76 -18.56
N PHE A 94 -0.32 15.03 -17.35
CA PHE A 94 0.86 15.85 -17.06
C PHE A 94 1.79 15.10 -16.11
N CYS A 95 3.09 15.16 -16.37
CA CYS A 95 4.12 14.80 -15.43
C CYS A 95 4.81 16.07 -14.94
N LEU A 96 4.66 16.39 -13.66
CA LEU A 96 5.30 17.52 -13.00
C LEU A 96 6.49 17.01 -12.18
N VAL A 97 7.71 17.36 -12.61
CA VAL A 97 8.93 16.95 -11.92
C VAL A 97 9.48 18.11 -11.12
N SER A 98 9.19 18.14 -9.82
CA SER A 98 9.71 19.12 -8.86
C SER A 98 9.59 18.60 -7.42
N SER A 99 10.37 19.19 -6.51
CA SER A 99 10.21 18.97 -5.06
C SER A 99 9.61 20.18 -4.35
N ASP A 100 9.19 21.22 -5.09
CA ASP A 100 8.61 22.45 -4.55
C ASP A 100 7.10 22.31 -4.29
N SER A 101 6.64 22.82 -3.15
CA SER A 101 5.22 22.89 -2.82
C SER A 101 4.43 23.92 -3.63
N ASP A 102 5.07 24.89 -4.28
CA ASP A 102 4.38 25.94 -5.03
C ASP A 102 3.57 25.38 -6.22
N PHE A 103 3.96 24.21 -6.74
CA PHE A 103 3.21 23.49 -7.79
C PHE A 103 1.94 22.77 -7.30
N THR A 104 1.64 22.79 -5.99
CA THR A 104 0.44 22.14 -5.42
C THR A 104 -0.84 22.61 -6.12
N ARG A 105 -1.00 23.94 -6.33
CA ARG A 105 -2.22 24.47 -6.96
C ARG A 105 -2.30 24.10 -8.44
N LEU A 106 -1.17 24.05 -9.14
CA LEU A 106 -1.12 23.61 -10.54
C LEU A 106 -1.61 22.15 -10.65
N ALA A 107 -1.06 21.25 -9.83
CA ALA A 107 -1.45 19.84 -9.82
C ALA A 107 -2.95 19.65 -9.56
N SER A 108 -3.50 20.33 -8.54
CA SER A 108 -4.94 20.29 -8.25
C SER A 108 -5.77 20.80 -9.42
N ARG A 109 -5.38 21.94 -10.02
CA ARG A 109 -6.12 22.55 -11.13
C ARG A 109 -6.14 21.67 -12.38
N LEU A 110 -5.03 20.98 -12.68
CA LEU A 110 -4.94 20.02 -13.78
C LEU A 110 -5.88 18.82 -13.54
N ARG A 111 -5.92 18.29 -12.32
CA ARG A 111 -6.85 17.20 -11.94
C ARG A 111 -8.31 17.62 -11.96
N GLU A 112 -8.62 18.84 -11.51
CA GLU A 112 -9.97 19.42 -11.61
C GLU A 112 -10.43 19.50 -13.07
N SER A 113 -9.49 19.64 -14.01
CA SER A 113 -9.72 19.58 -15.45
C SER A 113 -9.83 18.16 -16.03
N GLY A 114 -9.79 17.12 -15.19
CA GLY A 114 -9.88 15.71 -15.60
C GLY A 114 -8.57 15.10 -16.08
N MET A 115 -7.44 15.80 -15.97
CA MET A 115 -6.14 15.28 -16.38
C MET A 115 -5.57 14.30 -15.35
N GLU A 116 -4.85 13.30 -15.83
CA GLU A 116 -4.00 12.49 -14.96
C GLU A 116 -2.71 13.25 -14.64
N VAL A 117 -2.42 13.45 -13.34
CA VAL A 117 -1.23 14.20 -12.90
C VAL A 117 -0.27 13.27 -12.19
N ILE A 118 0.86 13.02 -12.81
CA ILE A 118 1.98 12.26 -12.25
C ILE A 118 2.96 13.25 -11.63
N GLY A 119 3.11 13.24 -10.30
CA GLY A 119 4.14 14.00 -9.62
C GLY A 119 5.42 13.19 -9.49
N MET A 120 6.56 13.79 -9.76
CA MET A 120 7.87 13.17 -9.51
C MET A 120 8.78 14.12 -8.74
N GLY A 121 9.40 13.65 -7.67
CA GLY A 121 10.29 14.48 -6.87
C GLY A 121 11.09 13.68 -5.85
N GLU A 122 12.00 14.35 -5.16
CA GLU A 122 12.86 13.73 -4.15
C GLU A 122 12.07 13.41 -2.87
N SER A 123 12.63 12.61 -1.97
CA SER A 123 11.97 12.25 -0.70
C SER A 123 11.58 13.43 0.18
N LYS A 124 12.28 14.57 0.04
CA LYS A 124 11.99 15.81 0.78
C LYS A 124 10.68 16.48 0.34
N THR A 125 10.10 16.08 -0.79
CA THR A 125 8.91 16.72 -1.37
C THR A 125 7.74 16.77 -0.37
N PRO A 126 7.12 17.95 -0.14
CA PRO A 126 6.03 18.11 0.82
C PRO A 126 4.79 17.27 0.52
N LYS A 127 4.08 16.85 1.58
CA LYS A 127 2.85 16.04 1.48
C LYS A 127 1.72 16.76 0.73
N SER A 128 1.68 18.10 0.80
CA SER A 128 0.71 18.92 0.07
C SER A 128 0.80 18.68 -1.43
N PHE A 129 2.01 18.73 -1.99
CA PHE A 129 2.21 18.51 -3.42
C PHE A 129 1.98 17.04 -3.81
N ARG A 130 2.48 16.09 -3.00
CA ARG A 130 2.24 14.65 -3.21
C ARG A 130 0.75 14.30 -3.25
N GLY A 131 -0.04 14.83 -2.31
CA GLY A 131 -1.50 14.61 -2.24
C GLY A 131 -2.29 15.32 -3.33
N ALA A 132 -1.73 16.37 -3.92
CA ALA A 132 -2.35 17.08 -5.04
C ALA A 132 -2.20 16.33 -6.37
N CYS A 133 -1.25 15.40 -6.50
CA CYS A 133 -1.10 14.58 -7.72
C CYS A 133 -2.07 13.39 -7.74
N SER A 134 -2.30 12.80 -8.91
CA SER A 134 -3.03 11.53 -9.05
C SER A 134 -2.19 10.37 -8.52
N VAL A 135 -0.90 10.38 -8.87
CA VAL A 135 0.14 9.47 -8.38
C VAL A 135 1.39 10.30 -8.11
N PHE A 136 2.16 9.95 -7.08
CA PHE A 136 3.45 10.58 -6.82
C PHE A 136 4.58 9.54 -6.74
N THR A 137 5.62 9.72 -7.53
CA THR A 137 6.80 8.84 -7.58
C THR A 137 8.02 9.50 -6.95
N ASP A 138 8.67 8.79 -6.03
CA ASP A 138 9.94 9.23 -5.43
C ASP A 138 11.11 8.81 -6.32
N ILE A 139 11.75 9.79 -6.96
CA ILE A 139 12.79 9.54 -7.97
C ILE A 139 14.07 8.94 -7.37
N GLU A 140 14.33 9.12 -6.06
CA GLU A 140 15.51 8.53 -5.42
C GLU A 140 15.37 7.00 -5.31
N LEU A 141 14.13 6.51 -5.13
CA LEU A 141 13.88 5.07 -5.00
C LEU A 141 14.02 4.34 -6.34
N LEU A 142 13.84 5.04 -7.46
CA LEU A 142 14.04 4.48 -8.79
C LEU A 142 15.53 4.15 -9.02
N ILE A 143 16.43 5.06 -8.65
CA ILE A 143 17.89 4.83 -8.74
C ILE A 143 18.34 3.67 -7.83
N ASP A 144 17.81 3.59 -6.61
CA ASP A 144 18.14 2.50 -5.67
C ASP A 144 17.65 1.14 -6.18
N SER A 145 16.55 1.12 -6.95
CA SER A 145 16.01 -0.11 -7.55
C SER A 145 16.86 -0.64 -8.72
N GLU A 146 17.45 0.25 -9.52
CA GLU A 146 18.38 -0.15 -10.60
C GLU A 146 19.76 -0.59 -10.07
N SER A 147 20.19 -0.03 -8.95
CA SER A 147 21.51 -0.29 -8.36
C SER A 147 21.55 -1.47 -7.37
N GLY A 148 20.42 -2.16 -7.17
CA GLY A 148 20.33 -3.37 -6.33
C GLY A 148 20.68 -3.16 -4.85
N LYS A 149 20.81 -1.91 -4.39
CA LYS A 149 21.16 -1.59 -3.01
C LYS A 149 19.91 -1.46 -2.17
N THR A 150 19.50 -2.57 -1.55
CA THR A 150 18.49 -2.61 -0.49
C THR A 150 19.03 -1.94 0.79
N GLY A 151 19.08 -0.61 0.79
CA GLY A 151 19.44 0.18 1.96
C GLY A 151 18.21 0.51 2.80
N LYS A 152 18.03 -0.18 3.94
CA LYS A 152 17.08 0.19 5.00
C LYS A 152 17.46 1.57 5.59
N LYS A 153 17.03 2.66 4.94
CA LYS A 153 16.95 3.99 5.58
C LYS A 153 15.48 4.29 5.87
N LYS A 154 15.12 4.38 7.15
CA LYS A 154 13.83 4.90 7.60
C LYS A 154 13.69 6.35 7.11
N LYS A 155 12.87 6.58 6.08
CA LYS A 155 12.54 7.92 5.57
C LYS A 155 11.39 8.53 6.40
N PRO A 156 11.39 9.84 6.69
CA PRO A 156 10.53 10.45 7.71
C PRO A 156 9.08 10.75 7.28
N ASN A 157 8.70 10.47 6.02
CA ASN A 157 7.41 10.91 5.47
C ASN A 157 6.45 9.81 5.00
N ILE A 158 6.82 8.53 5.15
CA ILE A 158 6.02 7.39 4.67
C ILE A 158 4.82 7.15 5.60
N VAL A 159 3.63 6.86 5.05
CA VAL A 159 2.44 6.44 5.83
C VAL A 159 2.84 5.26 6.71
N SER A 160 2.55 5.31 8.02
CA SER A 160 2.99 4.23 8.92
C SER A 160 2.39 2.88 8.52
N GLN A 161 3.17 1.80 8.67
CA GLN A 161 2.70 0.44 8.40
C GLN A 161 1.42 0.10 9.19
N LYS A 162 1.26 0.66 10.39
CA LYS A 162 0.03 0.54 11.19
C LYS A 162 -1.20 1.09 10.45
N LYS A 163 -1.12 2.30 9.88
CA LYS A 163 -2.24 2.89 9.13
C LYS A 163 -2.59 2.09 7.87
N ILE A 164 -1.56 1.54 7.21
CA ILE A 164 -1.78 0.65 6.07
C ILE A 164 -2.48 -0.63 6.52
N SER A 165 -2.02 -1.25 7.62
CA SER A 165 -2.65 -2.43 8.22
C SER A 165 -4.12 -2.16 8.58
N ASP A 166 -4.42 -1.07 9.27
CA ASP A 166 -5.78 -0.68 9.65
C ASP A 166 -6.68 -0.52 8.41
N ALA A 167 -6.17 0.07 7.33
CA ALA A 167 -6.90 0.20 6.08
C ALA A 167 -7.14 -1.15 5.38
N ILE A 168 -6.18 -2.06 5.39
CA ILE A 168 -6.36 -3.43 4.85
C ILE A 168 -7.42 -4.17 5.66
N ILE A 169 -7.40 -4.07 6.99
CA ILE A 169 -8.41 -4.67 7.88
C ILE A 169 -9.82 -4.14 7.55
N GLU A 170 -9.95 -2.82 7.34
CA GLU A 170 -11.22 -2.18 6.98
C GLU A 170 -11.76 -2.73 5.65
N ILE A 171 -10.91 -2.84 4.62
CA ILE A 171 -11.29 -3.39 3.30
C ILE A 171 -11.75 -4.84 3.45
N ILE A 172 -10.96 -5.68 4.14
CA ILE A 172 -11.30 -7.10 4.33
C ILE A 172 -12.61 -7.23 5.09
N THR A 173 -12.79 -6.49 6.19
CA THR A 173 -14.01 -6.54 7.00
C THR A 173 -15.25 -6.09 6.22
N SER A 174 -15.12 -5.06 5.38
CA SER A 174 -16.21 -4.61 4.51
C SER A 174 -16.64 -5.68 3.52
N ASN A 175 -15.68 -6.33 2.85
CA ASN A 175 -15.98 -7.40 1.89
C ASN A 175 -16.53 -8.66 2.58
N GLU A 176 -16.05 -9.01 3.77
CA GLU A 176 -16.59 -10.10 4.58
C GLU A 176 -18.06 -9.86 4.97
N ASN A 177 -18.43 -8.63 5.34
CA ASN A 177 -19.82 -8.27 5.63
C ASN A 177 -20.73 -8.44 4.41
N ASP A 178 -20.18 -8.31 3.21
CA ASP A 178 -20.87 -8.55 1.94
C ASP A 178 -20.74 -10.00 1.46
N GLY A 179 -20.12 -10.89 2.23
CA GLY A 179 -19.92 -12.30 1.90
C GLY A 179 -18.93 -12.57 0.76
N ARG A 180 -18.00 -11.64 0.50
CA ARG A 180 -17.01 -11.70 -0.60
C ARG A 180 -15.59 -11.85 -0.06
N GLU A 181 -14.73 -12.56 -0.79
CA GLU A 181 -13.29 -12.60 -0.53
C GLU A 181 -12.62 -11.32 -1.04
N THR A 182 -11.52 -10.90 -0.40
CA THR A 182 -10.78 -9.70 -0.80
C THR A 182 -9.58 -10.08 -1.66
N GLY A 183 -9.52 -9.52 -2.87
CA GLY A 183 -8.39 -9.73 -3.79
C GLY A 183 -7.17 -8.86 -3.46
N LEU A 184 -5.97 -9.37 -3.70
CA LEU A 184 -4.72 -8.61 -3.53
C LEU A 184 -4.69 -7.34 -4.40
N GLY A 185 -5.16 -7.42 -5.64
CA GLY A 185 -5.22 -6.27 -6.55
C GLY A 185 -6.17 -5.18 -6.08
N GLU A 186 -7.32 -5.57 -5.50
CA GLU A 186 -8.30 -4.65 -4.92
C GLU A 186 -7.71 -3.88 -3.74
N ILE A 187 -6.99 -4.57 -2.85
CA ILE A 187 -6.25 -3.94 -1.75
C ILE A 187 -5.26 -2.91 -2.31
N GLY A 188 -4.48 -3.28 -3.32
CA GLY A 188 -3.52 -2.38 -3.94
C GLY A 188 -4.18 -1.11 -4.48
N SER A 189 -5.22 -1.25 -5.29
CA SER A 189 -5.96 -0.11 -5.86
C SER A 189 -6.61 0.75 -4.77
N ALA A 190 -7.18 0.15 -3.73
CA ALA A 190 -7.81 0.88 -2.62
C ALA A 190 -6.78 1.64 -1.79
N LEU A 191 -5.59 1.06 -1.54
CA LEU A 191 -4.51 1.72 -0.82
C LEU A 191 -3.95 2.90 -1.61
N VAL A 192 -3.71 2.75 -2.91
CA VAL A 192 -3.26 3.87 -3.78
C VAL A 192 -4.32 4.97 -3.83
N LYS A 193 -5.60 4.61 -3.86
CA LYS A 193 -6.70 5.59 -3.85
C LYS A 193 -6.82 6.35 -2.52
N LYS A 194 -6.59 5.67 -1.39
CA LYS A 194 -6.68 6.26 -0.04
C LYS A 194 -5.42 7.03 0.34
N TYR A 195 -4.27 6.56 -0.14
CA TYR A 195 -2.93 7.09 0.11
C TYR A 195 -2.22 7.20 -1.25
N SER A 196 -2.31 8.35 -1.89
CA SER A 196 -1.74 8.57 -3.24
C SER A 196 -0.21 8.42 -3.32
N ASP A 197 0.46 8.40 -2.17
CA ASP A 197 1.90 8.17 -2.00
C ASP A 197 2.24 6.72 -1.57
N PHE A 198 1.25 5.82 -1.54
CA PHE A 198 1.49 4.43 -1.17
C PHE A 198 2.22 3.66 -2.27
N ASP A 199 3.43 3.22 -1.94
CA ASP A 199 4.22 2.29 -2.73
C ASP A 199 4.94 1.33 -1.78
N VAL A 200 4.84 0.03 -2.05
CA VAL A 200 5.44 -1.05 -1.24
C VAL A 200 6.98 -0.97 -1.21
N ARG A 201 7.59 -0.35 -2.24
CA ARG A 201 9.03 -0.08 -2.31
C ARG A 201 9.48 0.92 -1.25
N ASN A 202 8.61 1.86 -0.86
CA ASN A 202 8.87 2.79 0.25
C ASN A 202 9.12 2.03 1.57
N TYR A 203 8.55 0.83 1.70
CA TYR A 203 8.68 -0.03 2.87
C TYR A 203 9.78 -1.09 2.72
N GLY A 204 10.51 -1.09 1.60
CA GLY A 204 11.58 -2.04 1.30
C GLY A 204 11.12 -3.35 0.65
N TYR A 205 9.90 -3.39 0.09
CA TYR A 205 9.35 -4.59 -0.55
C TYR A 205 9.22 -4.41 -2.05
N SER A 206 9.51 -5.48 -2.81
CA SER A 206 9.44 -5.48 -4.28
C SER A 206 8.02 -5.66 -4.83
N SER A 207 7.05 -6.00 -3.98
CA SER A 207 5.68 -6.36 -4.40
C SER A 207 4.71 -6.30 -3.21
N LEU A 208 3.44 -6.02 -3.49
CA LEU A 208 2.38 -6.00 -2.48
C LEU A 208 2.17 -7.34 -1.79
N SER A 209 2.30 -8.45 -2.51
CA SER A 209 2.22 -9.79 -1.91
C SER A 209 3.26 -9.98 -0.81
N ARG A 210 4.54 -9.75 -1.10
CA ARG A 210 5.64 -9.82 -0.10
C ARG A 210 5.46 -8.85 1.05
N PHE A 211 4.97 -7.64 0.76
CA PHE A 211 4.71 -6.65 1.81
C PHE A 211 3.66 -7.15 2.80
N ILE A 212 2.56 -7.71 2.32
CA ILE A 212 1.48 -8.22 3.17
C ILE A 212 1.86 -9.56 3.84
N GLU A 213 2.61 -10.43 3.16
CA GLU A 213 3.09 -11.72 3.73
C GLU A 213 3.94 -11.52 5.00
N GLU A 214 4.70 -10.42 5.06
CA GLU A 214 5.54 -10.06 6.20
C GLU A 214 4.81 -9.22 7.26
N MET A 215 3.55 -8.84 7.01
CA MET A 215 2.70 -8.15 7.99
C MET A 215 2.01 -9.18 8.90
N ASP A 216 2.15 -8.99 10.21
CA ASP A 216 1.38 -9.76 11.19
C ASP A 216 -0.12 -9.55 11.01
N GLY A 217 -0.89 -10.62 11.11
CA GLY A 217 -2.36 -10.58 11.07
C GLY A 217 -3.00 -10.80 9.70
N PHE A 218 -2.22 -11.07 8.64
CA PHE A 218 -2.74 -11.42 7.31
C PHE A 218 -2.25 -12.79 6.84
N GLU A 219 -3.07 -13.43 6.00
CA GLU A 219 -2.76 -14.68 5.33
C GLU A 219 -3.12 -14.54 3.84
N LEU A 220 -2.21 -14.97 2.96
CA LEU A 220 -2.46 -14.97 1.52
C LEU A 220 -2.85 -16.36 1.04
N ARG A 221 -3.96 -16.44 0.30
CA ARG A 221 -4.42 -17.67 -0.37
C ARG A 221 -4.23 -17.52 -1.87
N ARG A 222 -3.50 -18.47 -2.47
CA ARG A 222 -3.20 -18.50 -3.91
C ARG A 222 -4.03 -19.59 -4.56
N ASN A 223 -4.84 -19.25 -5.56
CA ASN A 223 -5.71 -20.21 -6.22
C ASN A 223 -5.66 -20.00 -7.74
N LYS A 224 -5.01 -20.91 -8.49
CA LYS A 224 -4.80 -21.00 -9.97
C LYS A 224 -4.53 -19.71 -10.78
N SER A 225 -5.29 -18.63 -10.60
CA SER A 225 -5.13 -17.32 -11.24
C SER A 225 -5.35 -16.11 -10.31
N THR A 226 -5.77 -16.30 -9.06
CA THR A 226 -6.09 -15.21 -8.12
C THR A 226 -5.35 -15.37 -6.79
N VAL A 227 -5.01 -14.23 -6.20
CA VAL A 227 -4.44 -14.14 -4.85
C VAL A 227 -5.43 -13.35 -3.99
N THR A 228 -5.95 -14.00 -2.94
CA THR A 228 -6.84 -13.38 -1.96
C THR A 228 -6.13 -13.21 -0.63
N VAL A 229 -6.56 -12.22 0.15
CA VAL A 229 -5.98 -11.88 1.45
C VAL A 229 -7.06 -11.99 2.51
N THR A 230 -6.78 -12.74 3.57
CA THR A 230 -7.66 -12.92 4.73
C THR A 230 -6.95 -12.51 6.01
N LEU A 231 -7.69 -12.22 7.07
CA LEU A 231 -7.09 -12.01 8.38
C LEU A 231 -6.58 -13.35 8.93
N LYS A 232 -5.32 -13.36 9.37
CA LYS A 232 -4.71 -14.51 10.04
C LYS A 232 -5.37 -14.65 11.40
N ASN A 233 -6.26 -15.62 11.53
CA ASN A 233 -6.77 -16.01 12.84
C ASN A 233 -5.80 -17.04 13.42
N ASP A 234 -4.89 -16.60 14.28
CA ASP A 234 -4.09 -17.54 15.07
C ASP A 234 -5.01 -18.19 16.12
N THR A 235 -5.62 -19.31 15.75
CA THR A 235 -6.43 -20.09 16.69
C THR A 235 -5.57 -20.81 17.71
N SER A 236 -4.25 -20.87 17.56
CA SER A 236 -3.38 -21.68 18.42
C SER A 236 -3.47 -21.22 19.88
N GLU A 237 -3.40 -19.91 20.13
CA GLU A 237 -3.56 -19.37 21.49
C GLU A 237 -4.95 -19.63 22.07
N ILE A 238 -5.98 -19.63 21.22
CA ILE A 238 -7.38 -19.85 21.60
C ILE A 238 -7.61 -21.33 21.94
N VAL A 239 -7.03 -22.23 21.15
CA VAL A 239 -7.03 -23.67 21.36
C VAL A 239 -6.30 -24.01 22.65
N ASP A 240 -5.07 -23.50 22.83
CA ASP A 240 -4.28 -23.70 24.05
C ASP A 240 -5.01 -23.20 25.29
N PHE A 241 -5.65 -22.04 25.20
CA PHE A 241 -6.44 -21.49 26.30
C PHE A 241 -7.68 -22.35 26.59
N ALA A 242 -8.40 -22.80 25.56
CA ALA A 242 -9.56 -23.68 25.72
C ALA A 242 -9.16 -25.01 26.39
N ILE A 243 -8.07 -25.64 25.96
CA ILE A 243 -7.51 -26.86 26.57
C ILE A 243 -7.16 -26.61 28.03
N LYS A 244 -6.43 -25.53 28.36
CA LYS A 244 -6.09 -25.17 29.75
C LYS A 244 -7.31 -24.92 30.63
N CYS A 245 -8.39 -24.36 30.07
CA CYS A 245 -9.64 -24.15 30.80
C CYS A 245 -10.34 -25.48 31.13
N VAL A 246 -10.35 -26.42 30.19
CA VAL A 246 -10.97 -27.74 30.36
C VAL A 246 -10.13 -28.60 31.31
N ASP A 247 -8.80 -28.58 31.16
CA ASP A 247 -7.86 -29.31 32.03
C ASP A 247 -7.98 -28.87 33.50
N LYS A 248 -8.10 -27.56 33.76
CA LYS A 248 -8.36 -27.02 35.10
C LYS A 248 -9.70 -27.46 35.71
N ALA A 249 -10.69 -27.79 34.90
CA ALA A 249 -11.98 -28.29 35.38
C ALA A 249 -11.93 -29.78 35.74
N GLY A 250 -10.87 -30.50 35.33
CA GLY A 250 -10.64 -31.89 35.68
C GLY A 250 -11.76 -32.82 35.18
N ILE A 251 -12.15 -33.76 36.04
CA ILE A 251 -13.09 -34.85 35.70
C ILE A 251 -14.53 -34.33 35.51
N GLU A 252 -14.89 -33.21 36.14
CA GLU A 252 -16.24 -32.63 36.04
C GLU A 252 -16.52 -32.02 34.65
N GLY A 253 -15.46 -31.67 33.90
CA GLY A 253 -15.56 -30.97 32.64
C GLY A 253 -16.05 -29.53 32.80
N ILE A 254 -16.19 -28.82 31.69
CA ILE A 254 -16.70 -27.43 31.69
C ILE A 254 -17.92 -27.31 30.77
N ASP A 255 -18.97 -26.63 31.23
CA ASP A 255 -20.12 -26.32 30.38
C ASP A 255 -19.66 -25.49 29.16
N ILE A 256 -20.16 -25.84 27.98
CA ILE A 256 -19.73 -25.23 26.73
C ILE A 256 -20.00 -23.73 26.66
N SER A 257 -21.08 -23.25 27.30
CA SER A 257 -21.43 -21.84 27.35
C SER A 257 -20.50 -21.09 28.29
N GLN A 258 -20.13 -21.70 29.42
CA GLN A 258 -19.11 -21.17 30.32
C GLN A 258 -17.73 -21.09 29.66
N LEU A 259 -17.34 -22.13 28.90
CA LEU A 259 -16.10 -22.13 28.14
C LEU A 259 -16.12 -21.03 27.06
N ALA A 260 -17.23 -20.88 26.34
CA ALA A 260 -17.40 -19.83 25.35
C ALA A 260 -17.24 -18.43 25.97
N ASN A 261 -17.88 -18.18 27.12
CA ASN A 261 -17.75 -16.90 27.83
C ASN A 261 -16.30 -16.60 28.21
N LYS A 262 -15.58 -17.57 28.80
CA LYS A 262 -14.15 -17.41 29.14
C LYS A 262 -13.28 -17.12 27.91
N VAL A 263 -13.56 -17.77 26.78
CA VAL A 263 -12.83 -17.54 25.52
C VAL A 263 -13.13 -16.14 24.98
N TYR A 264 -14.39 -15.69 24.97
CA TYR A 264 -14.74 -14.35 24.47
C TYR A 264 -14.26 -13.22 25.39
N GLU A 265 -14.19 -13.44 26.70
CA GLU A 265 -13.57 -12.48 27.63
C GLU A 265 -12.07 -12.31 27.37
N ARG A 266 -11.37 -13.43 27.10
CA ARG A 266 -9.92 -13.41 26.86
C ARG A 266 -9.56 -12.98 25.44
N PHE A 267 -10.40 -13.31 24.46
CA PHE A 267 -10.21 -13.04 23.04
C PHE A 267 -11.46 -12.33 22.45
N PRO A 268 -11.66 -11.02 22.73
CA PRO A 268 -12.88 -10.29 22.32
C PRO A 268 -13.12 -10.25 20.81
N ASN A 269 -12.07 -10.41 20.00
CA ASN A 269 -12.15 -10.39 18.54
C ASN A 269 -12.45 -11.76 17.92
N PHE A 270 -12.42 -12.83 18.73
CA PHE A 270 -12.67 -14.18 18.26
C PHE A 270 -14.14 -14.37 17.90
N LYS A 271 -14.39 -14.96 16.72
CA LYS A 271 -15.69 -15.51 16.33
C LYS A 271 -15.47 -16.82 15.60
N ALA A 272 -16.22 -17.86 15.99
CA ALA A 272 -16.13 -19.17 15.33
C ALA A 272 -16.35 -19.09 13.81
N SER A 273 -17.23 -18.19 13.34
CA SER A 273 -17.48 -18.00 11.91
C SER A 273 -16.26 -17.47 11.15
N LYS A 274 -15.43 -16.62 11.79
CA LYS A 274 -14.21 -16.07 11.18
C LYS A 274 -13.12 -17.12 10.99
N VAL A 275 -13.16 -18.20 11.78
CA VAL A 275 -12.22 -19.32 11.70
C VAL A 275 -12.79 -20.53 10.96
N GLY A 276 -13.88 -20.35 10.21
CA GLY A 276 -14.46 -21.38 9.35
C GLY A 276 -15.44 -22.34 10.04
N TYR A 277 -15.86 -22.06 11.28
CA TYR A 277 -16.80 -22.90 12.01
C TYR A 277 -18.15 -22.20 12.21
N ALA A 278 -19.25 -22.84 11.79
CA ALA A 278 -20.58 -22.24 11.91
C ALA A 278 -21.02 -21.95 13.36
N THR A 279 -20.44 -22.63 14.36
CA THR A 279 -20.73 -22.42 15.78
C THR A 279 -19.48 -22.62 16.63
N PHE A 280 -19.46 -22.03 17.83
CA PHE A 280 -18.41 -22.27 18.83
C PHE A 280 -18.28 -23.77 19.15
N GLN A 281 -19.40 -24.49 19.21
CA GLN A 281 -19.39 -25.93 19.38
C GLN A 281 -18.63 -26.66 18.27
N LYS A 282 -18.85 -26.32 17.00
CA LYS A 282 -18.12 -26.94 15.88
C LYS A 282 -16.63 -26.64 15.95
N PHE A 283 -16.25 -25.44 16.39
CA PHE A 283 -14.86 -25.09 16.66
C PHE A 283 -14.26 -25.98 17.77
N ILE A 284 -14.93 -26.13 18.91
CA ILE A 284 -14.45 -27.02 19.99
C ILE A 284 -14.35 -28.48 19.53
N HIS A 285 -15.28 -28.98 18.71
CA HIS A 285 -15.21 -30.35 18.16
C HIS A 285 -14.01 -30.57 17.23
N SER A 286 -13.48 -29.51 16.62
CA SER A 286 -12.30 -29.62 15.75
C SER A 286 -10.98 -29.78 16.52
N ILE A 287 -10.98 -29.46 17.82
CA ILE A 287 -9.81 -29.58 18.69
C ILE A 287 -9.66 -31.05 19.08
N LYS A 288 -8.54 -31.66 18.66
CA LYS A 288 -8.30 -33.10 18.83
C LYS A 288 -8.33 -33.55 20.29
N ASP A 289 -7.82 -32.71 21.19
CA ASP A 289 -7.69 -33.01 22.62
C ASP A 289 -9.00 -32.83 23.40
N LEU A 290 -10.07 -32.34 22.77
CA LEU A 290 -11.34 -32.07 23.42
C LEU A 290 -12.45 -33.00 22.90
N GLN A 291 -13.38 -33.32 23.79
CA GLN A 291 -14.63 -34.00 23.46
C GLN A 291 -15.80 -33.25 24.08
N VAL A 292 -16.92 -33.21 23.36
CA VAL A 292 -18.15 -32.58 23.85
C VAL A 292 -19.19 -33.67 24.06
N GLU A 293 -19.70 -33.77 25.27
CA GLU A 293 -20.72 -34.75 25.65
C GLU A 293 -22.00 -34.04 26.06
N LYS A 294 -23.12 -34.70 25.83
CA LYS A 294 -24.45 -34.19 26.17
C LYS A 294 -24.94 -34.91 27.42
N LEU A 295 -25.20 -34.15 28.49
CA LEU A 295 -25.69 -34.66 29.76
C LEU A 295 -27.21 -34.89 29.72
N GLU A 296 -27.73 -35.66 30.69
CA GLU A 296 -29.16 -36.00 30.82
C GLU A 296 -30.07 -34.76 30.92
N ASN A 297 -29.56 -33.68 31.52
CA ASN A 297 -30.23 -32.38 31.64
C ASN A 297 -30.17 -31.52 30.36
N ASN A 298 -29.76 -32.10 29.23
CA ASN A 298 -29.61 -31.45 27.92
C ASN A 298 -28.47 -30.41 27.85
N GLN A 299 -27.67 -30.24 28.91
CA GLN A 299 -26.44 -29.43 28.90
C GLN A 299 -25.33 -30.14 28.12
N LYS A 300 -24.35 -29.36 27.65
CA LYS A 300 -23.21 -29.88 26.89
C LYS A 300 -21.93 -29.51 27.62
N ASN A 301 -21.22 -30.53 28.09
CA ASN A 301 -19.93 -30.34 28.75
C ASN A 301 -18.79 -30.72 27.82
N VAL A 302 -17.67 -30.04 28.00
CA VAL A 302 -16.41 -30.26 27.28
C VAL A 302 -15.43 -30.92 28.24
N TYR A 303 -14.79 -32.01 27.79
CA TYR A 303 -13.82 -32.80 28.54
C TYR A 303 -12.51 -32.93 27.75
N ILE A 304 -11.41 -33.17 28.46
CA ILE A 304 -10.17 -33.63 27.81
C ILE A 304 -10.43 -35.05 27.29
N ARG A 305 -10.16 -35.28 26.01
CA ARG A 305 -10.23 -36.60 25.40
C ARG A 305 -9.13 -37.47 26.02
N ARG A 306 -9.53 -38.43 26.85
CA ARG A 306 -8.61 -39.46 27.36
C ARG A 306 -8.68 -40.64 26.40
N GLU A 307 -7.54 -41.00 25.80
CA GLU A 307 -7.42 -42.30 25.16
C GLU A 307 -7.61 -43.36 26.25
N PHE A 308 -8.70 -44.11 26.18
CA PHE A 308 -8.81 -45.34 26.94
C PHE A 308 -7.75 -46.30 26.37
N PHE A 309 -6.63 -46.42 27.07
CA PHE A 309 -5.88 -47.67 26.98
C PHE A 309 -6.77 -48.71 27.67
N ASP A 310 -7.40 -49.56 26.86
CA ASP A 310 -7.91 -50.84 27.35
C ASP A 310 -6.73 -51.54 28.02
N TYR A 311 -6.74 -51.56 29.36
CA TYR A 311 -6.08 -52.64 30.07
C TYR A 311 -6.98 -53.85 29.83
N ASP A 312 -6.63 -54.64 28.82
CA ASP A 312 -7.11 -56.02 28.72
C ASP A 312 -6.69 -56.72 30.02
N ASP A 313 -7.68 -56.96 30.89
CA ASP A 313 -7.62 -57.98 31.92
C ASP A 313 -7.51 -59.35 31.22
N GLU A 314 -6.33 -59.98 31.26
CA GLU A 314 -6.13 -61.44 31.28
C GLU A 314 -4.79 -61.81 31.93
#